data_AF-A0AAJ2KHM7-F1
#
_entry.id   AF-A0AAJ2KHM7-F1
#
_cell.length_a   1.000
_cell.length_b   1.000
_cell.length_c   1.000
_cell.angle_alpha   90.00
_cell.angle_beta   90.00
_cell.angle_gamma   90.00
#
_symmetry.space_group_name_H-M   'P 1'
#
loop_
_entity.id
_entity.type
_entity.pdbx_description
1 polymer ?
#
loop_
_entity_poly.entity_id
_entity_poly.type
_entity_poly.pdbx_seq_one_letter_code
_entity_poly.pdbx_strand_id
1 'polypeptide(L)'
;MPQKMRVSNCHEYNKFLQERGSIFCYINDAIENWYENCPKMQGGNYIYSDKVVILVHIIVSFFRIGLRQTVGFIKGYLQQIGRDL
;
A
#
# COMPACT_ATOMS: atom_id res chain seq x y z
N MET A 1 40.64 -26.15 -9.76
CA MET A 1 39.36 -26.76 -10.20
C MET A 1 38.26 -25.73 -9.95
N PRO A 2 37.39 -25.40 -10.92
CA PRO A 2 36.33 -24.40 -10.69
C PRO A 2 35.28 -24.96 -9.73
N GLN A 3 35.01 -24.22 -8.65
CA GLN A 3 33.99 -24.56 -7.68
C GLN A 3 32.60 -24.36 -8.32
N LYS A 4 31.88 -25.45 -8.59
CA LYS A 4 30.49 -25.39 -9.04
C LYS A 4 29.61 -24.93 -7.87
N MET A 5 29.23 -23.66 -7.87
CA MET A 5 28.21 -23.15 -6.95
C MET A 5 26.83 -23.64 -7.40
N ARG A 6 26.09 -24.31 -6.51
CA ARG A 6 24.70 -24.71 -6.72
C ARG A 6 23.82 -23.74 -5.95
N VAL A 7 22.91 -23.05 -6.64
CA VAL A 7 21.94 -22.16 -5.98
C VAL A 7 20.98 -23.03 -5.18
N SER A 8 21.12 -23.03 -3.86
CA SER A 8 20.32 -23.85 -2.94
C SER A 8 18.99 -23.19 -2.55
N ASN A 9 18.89 -21.87 -2.72
CA ASN A 9 17.76 -21.09 -2.23
C ASN A 9 16.84 -20.48 -3.31
N CYS A 10 16.71 -21.15 -4.47
CA CYS A 10 15.84 -20.62 -5.54
C CYS A 10 14.37 -20.49 -5.09
N HIS A 11 13.90 -21.42 -4.26
CA HIS A 11 12.50 -21.45 -3.84
C HIS A 11 12.15 -20.30 -2.88
N GLU A 12 12.93 -20.08 -1.81
CA GLU A 12 12.64 -18.96 -0.89
C GLU A 12 12.89 -17.62 -1.57
N TYR A 13 13.91 -17.51 -2.44
CA TYR A 13 14.14 -16.30 -3.22
C TYR A 13 12.93 -15.93 -4.10
N ASN A 14 12.37 -16.90 -4.83
CA ASN A 14 11.18 -16.67 -5.66
C ASN A 14 9.96 -16.31 -4.82
N LYS A 15 9.76 -16.99 -3.69
CA LYS A 15 8.68 -16.67 -2.76
C LYS A 15 8.79 -15.23 -2.26
N PHE A 16 9.98 -14.81 -1.87
CA PHE A 16 10.26 -13.45 -1.42
C PHE A 16 10.02 -12.39 -2.50
N LEU A 17 10.36 -12.68 -3.76
CA LEU A 17 10.03 -11.78 -4.88
C LEU A 17 8.52 -11.65 -5.09
N GLN A 18 7.77 -12.74 -4.97
CA GLN A 18 6.30 -12.70 -5.05
C GLN A 18 5.69 -11.91 -3.90
N GLU A 19 6.19 -12.10 -2.67
CA GLU A 19 5.75 -11.35 -1.49
C GLU A 19 5.99 -9.84 -1.68
N ARG A 20 7.16 -9.44 -2.20
CA ARG A 20 7.44 -8.03 -2.54
C ARG A 20 6.54 -7.46 -3.62
N GLY A 21 6.07 -8.30 -4.55
CA GLY A 21 5.13 -7.92 -5.60
C GLY A 21 3.67 -7.87 -5.13
N SER A 22 3.39 -8.24 -3.87
CA SER A 22 2.03 -8.24 -3.35
C SER A 22 1.46 -6.83 -3.31
N ILE A 23 0.27 -6.63 -3.87
CA ILE A 23 -0.46 -5.36 -3.81
C ILE A 23 -0.69 -4.91 -2.36
N PHE A 24 -0.82 -5.87 -1.44
CA PHE A 24 -1.03 -5.60 -0.03
C PHE A 24 0.19 -4.95 0.64
N CYS A 25 1.41 -5.15 0.13
CA CYS A 25 2.57 -4.42 0.64
C CYS A 25 2.41 -2.92 0.43
N TYR A 26 1.96 -2.50 -0.75
CA TYR A 26 1.73 -1.08 -1.08
C TYR A 26 0.52 -0.51 -0.32
N ILE A 27 -0.55 -1.30 -0.19
CA ILE A 27 -1.75 -0.88 0.58
C ILE A 27 -1.40 -0.69 2.06
N ASN A 28 -0.68 -1.64 2.65
CA ASN A 28 -0.29 -1.56 4.07
C ASN A 28 0.64 -0.37 4.32
N ASP A 29 1.62 -0.14 3.44
CA ASP A 29 2.52 1.00 3.53
C ASP A 29 1.78 2.35 3.42
N ALA A 30 0.76 2.46 2.57
CA ALA A 30 -0.09 3.65 2.49
C ALA A 30 -0.98 3.81 3.74
N ILE A 31 -1.48 2.71 4.32
CA ILE A 31 -2.29 2.71 5.55
C ILE A 31 -1.47 3.12 6.77
N GLU A 32 -0.24 2.62 6.89
CA GLU A 32 0.68 2.98 7.97
C GLU A 32 1.12 4.44 7.87
N ASN A 33 1.28 4.95 6.65
CA ASN A 33 1.67 6.34 6.38
C ASN A 33 0.48 7.15 5.85
N TRP A 34 -0.66 7.11 6.53
CA TRP A 34 -1.91 7.68 6.01
C TRP A 34 -1.85 9.21 5.79
N TYR A 35 -1.16 9.90 6.69
CA TYR A 35 -0.97 11.36 6.64
C TYR A 35 0.51 11.71 6.46
N GLU A 36 0.77 12.89 5.91
CA GLU A 36 2.12 13.44 5.77
C GLU A 36 2.79 13.67 7.15
N ASN A 37 4.08 13.35 7.21
CA ASN A 37 4.91 13.56 8.40
C ASN A 37 5.47 15.00 8.44
N CYS A 38 4.58 15.99 8.33
CA CYS A 38 4.92 17.40 8.32
C CYS A 38 4.45 18.10 9.62
N PRO A 39 5.17 19.11 10.14
CA PRO A 39 4.71 19.89 11.28
C PRO A 39 3.30 20.43 11.02
N LYS A 40 2.35 20.06 11.87
CA LYS A 40 0.97 20.57 11.75
C LYS A 40 0.97 22.06 12.04
N MET A 41 0.50 22.83 11.07
CA MET A 41 0.18 24.24 11.30
C MET A 41 -1.05 24.31 12.22
N GLN A 42 -1.03 25.19 13.21
CA GLN A 42 -2.12 25.30 14.19
C GLN A 42 -3.43 25.64 13.46
N GLY A 43 -4.45 24.80 13.60
CA GLY A 43 -5.74 24.93 12.89
C GLY A 43 -5.75 24.42 11.45
N GLY A 44 -4.66 23.84 10.95
CA GLY A 44 -4.58 23.24 9.62
C GLY A 44 -5.25 21.87 9.54
N ASN A 45 -5.74 21.53 8.34
CA ASN A 45 -6.25 20.18 8.06
C ASN A 45 -5.12 19.16 7.99
N TYR A 46 -5.46 17.90 8.25
CA TYR A 46 -4.56 16.78 7.94
C TYR A 46 -4.32 16.70 6.44
N ILE A 47 -3.06 16.51 6.05
CA ILE A 47 -2.65 16.33 4.66
C ILE A 47 -2.41 14.84 4.46
N TYR A 48 -3.10 14.23 3.49
CA TYR A 48 -2.88 12.84 3.11
C TYR A 48 -1.50 12.67 2.49
N SER A 49 -0.87 11.53 2.72
CA SER A 49 0.41 11.25 2.09
C SER A 49 0.29 11.00 0.60
N ASP A 50 1.38 11.23 -0.13
CA ASP A 50 1.48 10.88 -1.57
C ASP A 50 1.11 9.41 -1.82
N LYS A 51 1.49 8.50 -0.91
CA LYS A 51 1.18 7.06 -1.01
C LYS A 51 -0.32 6.82 -1.01
N VAL A 52 -1.07 7.49 -0.12
CA VAL A 52 -2.54 7.40 -0.07
C VAL A 52 -3.17 7.97 -1.34
N VAL A 53 -2.70 9.14 -1.79
CA VAL A 53 -3.24 9.78 -3.01
C VAL A 53 -3.04 8.90 -4.24
N ILE A 54 -1.86 8.28 -4.38
CA ILE A 54 -1.55 7.34 -5.46
C ILE A 54 -2.43 6.08 -5.34
N LEU A 55 -2.56 5.50 -4.15
CA LEU A 55 -3.40 4.32 -3.94
C LEU A 55 -4.86 4.58 -4.34
N VAL A 56 -5.42 5.72 -3.92
CA VAL A 56 -6.77 6.15 -4.31
C VAL A 56 -6.91 6.26 -5.82
N HIS A 57 -5.93 6.87 -6.51
CA HIS A 57 -5.94 6.98 -7.97
C HIS A 57 -5.86 5.63 -8.66
N ILE A 58 -5.06 4.69 -8.14
CA ILE A 58 -4.99 3.32 -8.66
C ILE A 58 -6.35 2.64 -8.53
N ILE A 59 -7.01 2.72 -7.37
CA ILE A 59 -8.33 2.12 -7.16
C ILE A 59 -9.36 2.72 -8.12
N VAL A 60 -9.40 4.05 -8.24
CA VAL A 60 -10.29 4.77 -9.17
C VAL A 60 -10.06 4.30 -10.61
N SER A 61 -8.80 4.21 -11.03
CA SER A 61 -8.43 3.85 -12.40
C SER A 61 -8.71 2.38 -12.70
N PHE A 62 -8.41 1.49 -11.75
CA PHE A 62 -8.52 0.04 -11.92
C PHE A 62 -9.98 -0.42 -11.91
N PHE A 63 -10.78 0.08 -10.97
CA PHE A 63 -12.20 -0.29 -10.86
C PHE A 63 -13.12 0.62 -11.68
N ARG A 64 -12.60 1.72 -12.23
CA ARG A 64 -13.37 2.71 -13.01
C ARG A 64 -14.58 3.26 -12.25
N ILE A 65 -14.39 3.53 -10.95
CA ILE A 65 -15.43 4.05 -10.04
C ILE A 65 -15.22 5.53 -9.74
N GLY A 66 -16.31 6.24 -9.42
CA GLY A 66 -16.22 7.66 -9.06
C GLY A 66 -15.64 7.88 -7.66
N LEU A 67 -15.03 9.05 -7.42
CA LEU A 67 -14.35 9.38 -6.15
C LEU A 67 -15.22 9.14 -4.90
N ARG A 68 -16.51 9.47 -4.95
CA ARG A 68 -17.44 9.20 -3.83
C ARG A 68 -17.64 7.71 -3.55
N GLN A 69 -17.66 6.88 -4.60
CA GLN A 69 -17.75 5.43 -4.44
C GLN A 69 -16.43 4.87 -3.89
N THR A 70 -15.29 5.44 -4.31
CA THR A 70 -13.96 5.08 -3.77
C THR A 70 -13.88 5.31 -2.27
N VAL A 71 -14.49 6.38 -1.75
CA VAL A 71 -14.58 6.59 -0.29
C VAL A 71 -15.29 5.43 0.40
N GLY A 72 -16.41 4.95 -0.15
CA GLY A 72 -17.12 3.78 0.39
C GLY A 72 -16.30 2.50 0.30
N PHE A 73 -15.60 2.28 -0.81
CA PHE A 73 -14.70 1.14 -1.01
C PHE A 73 -13.60 1.10 0.04
N ILE A 74 -12.90 2.21 0.24
CA ILE A 74 -11.80 2.32 1.21
C ILE A 74 -12.33 2.14 2.63
N LYS A 75 -13.46 2.77 2.98
CA LYS A 75 -14.10 2.58 4.29
C LYS A 75 -14.44 1.11 4.57
N GLY A 76 -15.02 0.42 3.59
CA GLY A 76 -15.34 -1.01 3.72
C GLY A 76 -14.09 -1.87 3.94
N TYR A 77 -13.01 -1.58 3.21
CA TYR A 77 -11.74 -2.28 3.40
C TYR A 77 -11.13 -2.03 4.79
N LEU A 78 -11.09 -0.77 5.24
CA LEU A 78 -10.57 -0.40 6.56
C LEU A 78 -11.35 -1.11 7.68
N GLN A 79 -12.68 -1.17 7.57
CA GLN A 79 -13.52 -1.93 8.49
C GLN A 79 -13.20 -3.42 8.50
N GLN A 80 -12.98 -4.02 7.32
CA GLN A 80 -12.64 -5.44 7.20
C GLN A 80 -11.32 -5.79 7.91
N ILE A 81 -10.33 -4.88 7.89
CA ILE A 81 -9.03 -5.08 8.55
C ILE A 81 -9.00 -4.54 10.00
N GLY A 82 -10.12 -4.04 10.53
CA GLY A 82 -10.21 -3.53 11.90
C GLY A 82 -9.41 -2.24 12.16
N ARG A 83 -9.29 -1.36 11.16
CA ARG A 83 -8.65 -0.04 11.28
C ARG A 83 -9.70 1.06 11.24
N ASP A 84 -9.53 2.06 12.11
CA ASP A 84 -10.31 3.30 12.11
C ASP A 84 -9.32 4.47 11.93
N LEU A 85 -9.44 5.20 10.82
CA LEU A 85 -8.50 6.24 10.34
C LEU A 85 -9.23 7.54 9.96
#